data_AF-A0A525JQ34-F1
#
_entry.id   AF-A0A525JQ34-F1
#
_cell.length_a   1.000
_cell.length_b   1.000
_cell.length_c   1.000
_cell.angle_alpha   90.00
_cell.angle_beta   90.00
_cell.angle_gamma   90.00
#
_symmetry.space_group_name_H-M   'P 1'
#
loop_
_entity.id
_entity.type
_entity.pdbx_description
1 polymer ?
#
loop_
_entity_poly.entity_id
_entity_poly.type
_entity_poly.pdbx_seq_one_letter_code
_entity_poly.pdbx_strand_id
1 'polypeptide(L)'
;MIDLHYWSTPNGHKITMFLEETGLKYKIFPVNIGKGDQFKPEFLAIAPNNRIPAMVDHEPKGGGKPISIFESGAMLLYLAEKTGKFLPADIYGRYDVIQWTFWQMGGLGPMAGQNHHFSNYAQEKIKYAIDRYVNETNRLYGVLNKRLSNREFIGGEYSIADMASYPWIVPYKNQSQNIDDFPHLKRWLETIRGRPATVRAYAKAKEVNPNFGQPAIRTEEERKLLFGQTAAVVK
;
A
#
# COMPACT_ATOMS: atom_id res chain seq x y z
N MET A 1 -0.80 9.26 19.77
CA MET A 1 -1.87 8.40 19.22
C MET A 1 -1.95 8.71 17.73
N ILE A 2 -2.07 7.68 16.88
CA ILE A 2 -2.16 7.85 15.42
C ILE A 2 -3.62 7.80 14.97
N ASP A 3 -4.10 8.85 14.32
CA ASP A 3 -5.36 8.81 13.57
C ASP A 3 -5.06 8.38 12.14
N LEU A 4 -5.53 7.19 11.75
CA LEU A 4 -5.29 6.62 10.43
C LEU A 4 -6.54 6.77 9.56
N HIS A 5 -6.44 7.59 8.51
CA HIS A 5 -7.45 7.69 7.47
C HIS A 5 -7.25 6.58 6.44
N TYR A 6 -8.17 5.62 6.41
CA TYR A 6 -7.94 4.31 5.80
C TYR A 6 -9.11 3.83 4.94
N TRP A 7 -8.75 3.10 3.90
CA TRP A 7 -9.64 2.22 3.16
C TRP A 7 -8.93 0.90 2.83
N SER A 8 -9.71 -0.17 2.61
CA SER A 8 -9.22 -1.54 2.42
C SER A 8 -8.57 -1.77 1.04
N THR A 9 -7.47 -1.07 0.77
CA THR A 9 -6.67 -1.17 -0.46
C THR A 9 -5.25 -1.60 -0.11
N PRO A 10 -4.45 -2.07 -1.09
CA PRO A 10 -3.04 -2.36 -0.87
C PRO A 10 -2.28 -1.22 -0.17
N ASN A 11 -2.50 0.04 -0.56
CA ASN A 11 -1.82 1.17 0.07
C ASN A 11 -2.23 1.39 1.53
N GLY A 12 -3.50 1.18 1.87
CA GLY A 12 -3.98 1.26 3.26
C GLY A 12 -3.35 0.18 4.15
N HIS A 13 -3.25 -1.05 3.64
CA HIS A 13 -2.70 -2.19 4.37
C HIS A 13 -1.24 -2.00 4.78
N LYS A 14 -0.44 -1.26 4.01
CA LYS A 14 0.95 -0.95 4.36
C LYS A 14 1.05 -0.37 5.78
N ILE A 15 0.13 0.55 6.11
CA ILE A 15 0.15 1.29 7.37
C ILE A 15 -0.45 0.49 8.51
N THR A 16 -1.55 -0.23 8.28
CA THR A 16 -2.11 -1.11 9.33
C THR A 16 -1.14 -2.23 9.68
N MET A 17 -0.40 -2.79 8.72
CA MET A 17 0.68 -3.75 9.00
C MET A 17 1.74 -3.16 9.92
N PHE A 18 2.23 -1.95 9.64
CA PHE A 18 3.22 -1.28 10.50
C PHE A 18 2.70 -1.04 11.92
N LEU A 19 1.48 -0.52 12.05
CA LEU A 19 0.88 -0.20 13.35
C LEU A 19 0.64 -1.47 14.19
N GLU A 20 0.20 -2.55 13.55
CA GLU A 20 0.00 -3.86 14.20
C GLU A 20 1.31 -4.55 14.60
N GLU A 21 2.39 -4.34 13.85
CA GLU A 21 3.73 -4.86 14.16
C GLU A 21 4.37 -4.08 15.32
N THR A 22 4.16 -2.77 15.38
CA THR A 22 4.76 -1.92 16.42
C THR A 22 3.95 -1.88 17.71
N GLY A 23 2.64 -2.17 17.64
CA GLY A 23 1.71 -2.00 18.76
C GLY A 23 1.40 -0.53 19.07
N LEU A 24 1.71 0.40 18.16
CA LEU A 24 1.37 1.80 18.33
C LEU A 24 -0.15 1.95 18.45
N LYS A 25 -0.60 2.74 19.43
CA LYS A 25 -2.04 3.05 19.57
C LYS A 25 -2.50 3.88 18.38
N TYR A 26 -3.54 3.39 17.70
CA TYR A 26 -4.12 4.08 16.56
C TYR A 26 -5.64 3.92 16.51
N LYS A 27 -6.30 4.87 15.85
CA LYS A 27 -7.73 4.86 15.54
C LYS A 27 -7.92 4.93 14.04
N ILE A 28 -8.80 4.09 13.50
CA ILE A 28 -9.15 4.12 12.08
C ILE A 28 -10.30 5.11 11.85
N PHE A 29 -10.11 5.98 10.86
CA PHE A 29 -11.13 6.84 10.27
C PHE A 29 -11.39 6.35 8.85
N PRO A 30 -12.52 5.65 8.60
CA PRO A 30 -12.84 5.16 7.27
C PRO A 30 -12.99 6.30 6.27
N VAL A 31 -12.36 6.16 5.09
CA VAL A 31 -12.53 7.06 3.95
C VAL A 31 -13.01 6.21 2.78
N ASN A 32 -14.33 6.12 2.60
CA ASN A 32 -14.90 5.28 1.55
C ASN A 32 -14.72 5.93 0.18
N ILE A 33 -13.69 5.46 -0.54
CA ILE A 33 -13.33 6.02 -1.84
C ILE A 33 -14.37 5.78 -2.95
N GLY A 34 -15.23 4.76 -2.79
CA GLY A 34 -16.39 4.53 -3.67
C GLY A 34 -17.53 5.52 -3.42
N LYS A 35 -17.56 6.19 -2.26
CA LYS A 35 -18.53 7.25 -1.94
C LYS A 35 -17.97 8.67 -2.12
N GLY A 36 -16.69 8.81 -2.51
CA GLY A 36 -16.07 10.10 -2.70
C GLY A 36 -15.63 10.79 -1.40
N ASP A 37 -15.51 10.06 -0.28
CA ASP A 37 -15.11 10.64 1.01
C ASP A 37 -13.74 11.33 0.96
N GLN A 38 -12.87 10.92 0.03
CA GLN A 38 -11.56 11.51 -0.22
C GLN A 38 -11.60 12.94 -0.78
N PHE A 39 -12.77 13.44 -1.18
CA PHE A 39 -12.96 14.81 -1.67
C PHE A 39 -13.54 15.74 -0.61
N LYS A 40 -13.84 15.24 0.59
CA LYS A 40 -14.40 16.06 1.67
C LYS A 40 -13.34 17.04 2.20
N PRO A 41 -13.71 18.30 2.52
CA PRO A 41 -12.76 19.32 2.98
C PRO A 41 -11.91 18.88 4.16
N GLU A 42 -12.49 18.15 5.12
CA GLU A 42 -11.79 17.66 6.31
C GLU A 42 -10.70 16.62 5.98
N PHE A 43 -10.87 15.82 4.92
CA PHE A 43 -9.83 14.90 4.48
C PHE A 43 -8.77 15.61 3.64
N LEU A 44 -9.18 16.55 2.77
CA LEU A 44 -8.25 17.32 1.94
C LEU A 44 -7.30 18.21 2.77
N ALA A 45 -7.76 18.68 3.94
CA ALA A 45 -6.89 19.38 4.91
C ALA A 45 -5.72 18.51 5.43
N ILE A 46 -5.84 17.19 5.34
CA ILE A 46 -4.82 16.21 5.76
C ILE A 46 -4.05 15.69 4.53
N ALA A 47 -4.76 15.38 3.45
CA ALA A 47 -4.22 14.79 2.23
C ALA A 47 -4.77 15.52 0.98
N PRO A 48 -4.10 16.61 0.55
CA PRO A 48 -4.58 17.41 -0.59
C PRO A 48 -4.55 16.65 -1.92
N ASN A 49 -3.77 15.56 -1.99
CA ASN A 49 -3.75 14.64 -3.14
C ASN A 49 -5.01 13.75 -3.23
N ASN A 50 -6.03 13.94 -2.38
CA ASN A 50 -7.29 13.18 -2.35
C ASN A 50 -7.11 11.64 -2.36
N ARG A 51 -5.99 11.15 -1.82
CA ARG A 51 -5.66 9.72 -1.81
C ARG A 51 -5.40 9.22 -0.40
N ILE A 52 -5.92 8.02 -0.14
CA ILE A 52 -5.60 7.23 1.05
C ILE A 52 -4.34 6.39 0.81
N PRO A 53 -3.65 5.96 1.89
CA PRO A 53 -3.86 6.36 3.28
C PRO A 53 -3.30 7.76 3.58
N ALA A 54 -3.78 8.31 4.69
CA ALA A 54 -3.20 9.48 5.34
C ALA A 54 -3.28 9.30 6.86
N MET A 55 -2.47 10.02 7.63
CA MET A 55 -2.52 9.98 9.09
C MET A 55 -2.29 11.34 9.73
N VAL A 56 -2.76 11.45 10.97
CA VAL A 56 -2.39 12.52 11.89
C VAL A 56 -1.74 11.88 13.12
N ASP A 57 -0.52 12.32 13.43
CA ASP A 57 0.15 11.96 14.68
C ASP A 57 0.00 13.10 15.69
N HIS A 58 -0.75 12.83 16.76
CA HIS A 58 -1.01 13.79 17.84
C HIS A 58 0.13 13.91 18.85
N GLU A 59 1.11 13.01 18.80
CA GLU A 59 2.21 12.96 19.75
C GLU A 59 3.55 12.79 19.02
N PRO A 60 3.93 13.73 18.11
CA PRO A 60 5.18 13.61 17.36
C PRO A 60 6.38 13.55 18.32
N LYS A 61 7.40 12.80 17.93
CA LYS A 61 8.65 12.70 18.71
C LYS A 61 9.30 14.08 18.77
N GLY A 62 9.58 14.57 19.98
CA GLY A 62 10.06 15.94 20.22
C GLY A 62 8.97 16.93 20.69
N GLY A 63 7.71 16.50 20.75
CA GLY A 63 6.58 17.34 21.14
C GLY A 63 6.13 18.30 20.03
N GLY A 64 5.18 19.18 20.34
CA GLY A 64 4.64 20.17 19.40
C GLY A 64 3.22 19.89 18.94
N LYS A 65 2.81 20.58 17.87
CA LYS A 65 1.46 20.45 17.28
C LYS A 65 1.34 19.11 16.52
N PRO A 66 0.11 18.56 16.36
CA PRO A 66 -0.10 17.37 15.54
C PRO A 66 0.46 17.54 14.12
N ILE A 67 0.99 16.44 13.56
CA ILE A 67 1.53 16.41 12.19
C ILE A 67 0.66 15.53 11.30
N SER A 68 0.21 16.09 10.16
CA SER A 68 -0.48 15.35 9.10
C SER A 68 0.50 14.86 8.05
N ILE A 69 0.36 13.61 7.61
CA ILE A 69 1.24 12.97 6.63
C ILE A 69 0.38 12.12 5.68
N PHE A 70 0.53 12.36 4.38
CA PHE A 70 0.02 11.52 3.30
C PHE A 70 1.20 10.88 2.53
N GLU A 71 0.91 10.04 1.55
CA GLU A 71 1.86 9.13 0.87
C GLU A 71 2.35 7.99 1.76
N SER A 72 1.88 6.77 1.46
CA SER A 72 2.19 5.59 2.27
C SER A 72 3.68 5.30 2.48
N GLY A 73 4.55 5.65 1.53
CA GLY A 73 6.00 5.53 1.68
C GLY A 73 6.57 6.52 2.71
N ALA A 74 6.13 7.78 2.67
CA ALA A 74 6.52 8.81 3.64
C ALA A 74 6.00 8.47 5.03
N MET A 75 4.76 7.98 5.13
CA MET A 75 4.17 7.52 6.39
C MET A 75 4.96 6.36 7.01
N LEU A 76 5.35 5.35 6.22
CA LEU A 76 6.18 4.24 6.71
C LEU A 76 7.54 4.71 7.21
N LEU A 77 8.22 5.59 6.46
CA LEU A 77 9.50 6.16 6.87
C LEU A 77 9.36 6.94 8.20
N TYR A 78 8.35 7.81 8.30
CA TYR A 78 8.06 8.56 9.51
C TYR A 78 7.82 7.65 10.72
N LEU A 79 6.98 6.63 10.57
CA LEU A 79 6.66 5.71 11.67
C LEU A 79 7.88 4.86 12.07
N ALA A 80 8.70 4.45 11.11
CA ALA A 80 9.95 3.73 11.37
C ALA A 80 10.93 4.59 12.18
N GLU A 81 11.09 5.87 11.82
CA GLU A 81 11.93 6.82 12.57
C GLU A 81 11.38 7.15 13.95
N LYS A 82 10.05 7.33 14.06
CA LYS A 82 9.38 7.56 15.33
C LYS A 82 9.64 6.41 16.32
N THR A 83 9.54 5.18 15.85
CA THR A 83 9.61 3.97 16.68
C THR A 83 11.00 3.37 16.80
N GLY A 84 11.92 3.71 15.89
CA GLY A 84 13.22 3.03 15.76
C GLY A 84 13.11 1.58 15.29
N LYS A 85 12.02 1.19 14.62
CA LYS A 85 11.74 -0.18 14.19
C LYS A 85 11.62 -0.27 12.67
N PHE A 86 11.94 -1.44 12.10
CA PHE A 86 11.74 -1.80 10.68
C PHE A 86 12.52 -0.95 9.66
N LEU A 87 13.53 -0.21 10.12
CA LEU A 87 14.48 0.53 9.31
C LEU A 87 15.84 0.52 10.03
N PRO A 88 16.90 -0.07 9.44
CA PRO A 88 18.22 -0.07 10.05
C PRO A 88 18.76 1.34 10.30
N ALA A 89 19.63 1.46 11.31
CA ALA A 89 20.27 2.73 11.66
C ALA A 89 21.60 2.95 10.93
N ASP A 90 22.30 1.88 10.55
CA ASP A 90 23.53 1.97 9.77
C ASP A 90 23.23 2.44 8.35
N ILE A 91 24.14 3.23 7.77
CA ILE A 91 23.89 3.88 6.48
C ILE A 91 23.64 2.87 5.35
N TYR A 92 24.27 1.69 5.39
CA TYR A 92 24.16 0.70 4.32
C TYR A 92 22.80 0.00 4.34
N GLY A 93 22.41 -0.56 5.49
CA GLY A 93 21.10 -1.19 5.66
C GLY A 93 19.95 -0.20 5.51
N ARG A 94 20.12 1.02 6.03
CA ARG A 94 19.11 2.09 5.93
C ARG A 94 18.79 2.42 4.48
N TYR A 95 19.81 2.70 3.67
CA TYR A 95 19.57 3.08 2.27
C TYR A 95 19.18 1.89 1.40
N ASP A 96 19.58 0.66 1.73
CA ASP A 96 19.06 -0.55 1.08
C ASP A 96 17.55 -0.69 1.30
N VAL A 97 17.04 -0.51 2.52
CA VAL A 97 15.58 -0.53 2.79
C VAL A 97 14.87 0.66 2.11
N ILE A 98 15.43 1.86 2.18
CA ILE A 98 14.84 3.06 1.57
C ILE A 98 14.71 2.89 0.06
N GLN A 99 15.78 2.48 -0.66
CA GLN A 99 15.72 2.34 -2.11
C GLN A 99 14.65 1.34 -2.55
N TRP A 100 14.44 0.26 -1.81
CA TRP A 100 13.41 -0.73 -2.12
C TRP A 100 12.00 -0.24 -1.77
N THR A 101 11.87 0.58 -0.72
CA THR A 101 10.62 1.29 -0.43
C THR A 101 10.26 2.24 -1.57
N PHE A 102 11.22 3.01 -2.08
CA PHE A 102 11.00 3.90 -3.23
C PHE A 102 10.81 3.14 -4.55
N TRP A 103 11.48 2.01 -4.76
CA TRP A 103 11.19 1.11 -5.88
C TRP A 103 9.75 0.62 -5.86
N GLN A 104 9.21 0.31 -4.69
CA GLN A 104 7.79 -0.06 -4.55
C GLN A 104 6.89 1.12 -4.91
N MET A 105 7.18 2.31 -4.37
CA MET A 105 6.35 3.50 -4.58
C MET A 105 6.39 4.03 -6.02
N GLY A 106 7.52 3.92 -6.72
CA GLY A 106 7.70 4.39 -8.10
C GLY A 106 7.53 3.31 -9.18
N GLY A 107 7.60 2.03 -8.83
CA GLY A 107 7.54 0.89 -9.76
C GLY A 107 6.38 -0.04 -9.46
N LEU A 108 6.54 -0.92 -8.46
CA LEU A 108 5.59 -2.01 -8.17
C LEU A 108 4.15 -1.53 -8.00
N GLY A 109 3.91 -0.55 -7.12
CA GLY A 109 2.57 -0.06 -6.83
C GLY A 109 1.90 0.60 -8.05
N PRO A 110 2.51 1.63 -8.65
CA PRO A 110 1.94 2.31 -9.80
C PRO A 110 1.67 1.37 -10.99
N MET A 111 2.62 0.49 -11.35
CA MET A 111 2.48 -0.38 -12.51
C MET A 111 1.41 -1.47 -12.27
N ALA A 112 1.36 -2.06 -11.07
CA ALA A 112 0.29 -2.98 -10.70
C ALA A 112 -1.08 -2.28 -10.66
N GLY A 113 -1.13 -1.00 -10.27
CA GLY A 113 -2.33 -0.16 -10.36
C GLY A 113 -2.84 0.00 -11.79
N GLN A 114 -1.94 0.23 -12.75
CA GLN A 114 -2.31 0.28 -14.17
C GLN A 114 -2.75 -1.09 -14.70
N ASN A 115 -2.08 -2.16 -14.30
CA ASN A 115 -2.52 -3.54 -14.60
C ASN A 115 -3.95 -3.76 -14.09
N HIS A 116 -4.24 -3.44 -12.83
CA HIS A 116 -5.60 -3.55 -12.30
C HIS A 116 -6.60 -2.73 -13.12
N HIS A 117 -6.23 -1.50 -13.51
CA HIS A 117 -7.10 -0.65 -14.32
C HIS A 117 -7.44 -1.30 -15.67
N PHE A 118 -6.44 -1.59 -16.51
CA PHE A 118 -6.72 -2.10 -17.86
C PHE A 118 -7.26 -3.54 -17.87
N SER A 119 -6.78 -4.40 -16.97
CA SER A 119 -7.20 -5.80 -16.90
C SER A 119 -8.61 -5.94 -16.32
N ASN A 120 -8.90 -5.25 -15.21
CA ASN A 120 -10.10 -5.52 -14.41
C ASN A 120 -11.15 -4.42 -14.50
N TYR A 121 -10.75 -3.16 -14.60
CA TYR A 121 -11.68 -2.04 -14.42
C TYR A 121 -12.10 -1.38 -15.73
N ALA A 122 -11.21 -1.17 -16.69
CA ALA A 122 -11.50 -0.52 -17.96
C ALA A 122 -12.65 -1.25 -18.69
N GLN A 123 -13.64 -0.48 -19.14
CA GLN A 123 -14.80 -0.98 -19.88
C GLN A 123 -14.39 -1.49 -21.27
N GLU A 124 -13.55 -0.72 -21.96
CA GLU A 124 -12.94 -1.15 -23.21
C GLU A 124 -11.67 -1.98 -22.95
N LYS A 125 -11.56 -3.13 -23.60
CA LYS A 125 -10.38 -4.00 -23.51
C LYS A 125 -9.36 -3.62 -24.57
N ILE A 126 -8.36 -2.87 -24.16
CA ILE A 126 -7.25 -2.42 -25.01
C ILE A 126 -6.10 -3.42 -24.86
N LYS A 127 -5.97 -4.36 -25.81
CA LYS A 127 -4.98 -5.46 -25.74
C LYS A 127 -3.55 -4.96 -25.46
N TYR A 128 -3.10 -3.95 -26.19
CA TYR A 128 -1.75 -3.39 -26.02
C TYR A 128 -1.51 -2.87 -24.58
N ALA A 129 -2.49 -2.16 -24.01
CA ALA A 129 -2.37 -1.63 -22.64
C ALA A 129 -2.35 -2.77 -21.62
N ILE A 130 -3.23 -3.76 -21.77
CA ILE A 130 -3.27 -4.95 -20.91
C ILE A 130 -1.92 -5.68 -20.97
N ASP A 131 -1.45 -6.05 -22.16
CA ASP A 131 -0.19 -6.75 -22.35
C ASP A 131 0.99 -5.96 -21.74
N ARG A 132 1.04 -4.65 -21.99
CA ARG A 132 2.11 -3.77 -21.46
C ARG A 132 2.20 -3.83 -19.94
N TYR A 133 1.07 -3.67 -19.23
CA TYR A 133 1.08 -3.59 -17.77
C TYR A 133 1.10 -4.96 -17.09
N VAL A 134 0.57 -6.01 -17.72
CA VAL A 134 0.77 -7.41 -17.28
C VAL A 134 2.25 -7.78 -17.37
N ASN A 135 2.91 -7.49 -18.50
CA ASN A 135 4.33 -7.78 -18.69
C ASN A 135 5.23 -6.97 -17.76
N GLU A 136 4.95 -5.68 -17.52
CA GLU A 136 5.73 -4.89 -16.57
C GLU A 136 5.52 -5.36 -15.13
N THR A 137 4.30 -5.76 -14.74
CA THR A 137 4.05 -6.38 -13.44
C THR A 137 4.85 -7.67 -13.29
N ASN A 138 4.85 -8.52 -14.33
CA ASN A 138 5.63 -9.75 -14.38
C ASN A 138 7.15 -9.50 -14.21
N ARG A 139 7.69 -8.50 -14.93
CA ARG A 139 9.10 -8.10 -14.78
C ARG A 139 9.43 -7.65 -13.35
N LEU A 140 8.55 -6.86 -12.73
CA LEU A 140 8.72 -6.40 -11.35
C LEU A 140 8.67 -7.56 -10.33
N TYR A 141 7.82 -8.57 -10.57
CA TYR A 141 7.83 -9.82 -9.81
C TYR A 141 9.16 -10.56 -9.98
N GLY A 142 9.69 -10.62 -11.20
CA GLY A 142 11.01 -11.19 -11.49
C GLY A 142 12.14 -10.48 -10.74
N VAL A 143 12.13 -9.15 -10.70
CA VAL A 143 13.09 -8.33 -9.93
C VAL A 143 13.02 -8.67 -8.44
N LEU A 144 11.82 -8.70 -7.87
CA LEU A 144 11.63 -8.99 -6.45
C LEU A 144 11.99 -10.44 -6.11
N ASN A 145 11.61 -11.40 -6.96
CA ASN A 145 12.00 -12.80 -6.83
C ASN A 145 13.52 -12.97 -6.83
N LYS A 146 14.23 -12.29 -7.74
CA LYS A 146 15.70 -12.33 -7.78
C LYS A 146 16.30 -11.71 -6.51
N ARG A 147 15.76 -10.59 -6.05
CA ARG A 147 16.19 -9.94 -4.80
C ARG A 147 16.05 -10.87 -3.59
N LEU A 148 14.99 -11.67 -3.55
CA LEU A 148 14.68 -12.59 -2.46
C LEU A 148 15.37 -13.96 -2.58
N SER A 149 16.19 -14.18 -3.62
CA SER A 149 16.82 -15.50 -3.86
C SER A 149 17.80 -15.94 -2.77
N ASN A 150 18.47 -14.98 -2.12
CA ASN A 150 19.45 -15.22 -1.06
C ASN A 150 19.14 -14.40 0.21
N ARG A 151 17.90 -13.96 0.37
CA ARG A 151 17.45 -13.13 1.49
C ARG A 151 16.13 -13.64 2.04
N GLU A 152 15.90 -13.47 3.33
CA GLU A 152 14.60 -13.78 3.92
C GLU A 152 13.58 -12.68 3.58
N PHE A 153 13.99 -11.43 3.71
CA PHE A 153 13.19 -10.23 3.42
C PHE A 153 13.91 -9.28 2.47
N ILE A 154 13.20 -8.28 1.95
CA ILE A 154 13.72 -7.37 0.92
C ILE A 154 14.99 -6.66 1.38
N GLY A 155 15.01 -6.16 2.61
CA GLY A 155 16.15 -5.49 3.25
C GLY A 155 17.15 -6.44 3.95
N GLY A 156 17.01 -7.76 3.81
CA GLY A 156 17.68 -8.73 4.67
C GLY A 156 16.78 -9.16 5.83
N GLU A 157 16.52 -8.23 6.77
CA GLU A 157 15.51 -8.37 7.83
C GLU A 157 14.16 -7.74 7.41
N TYR A 158 13.08 -8.13 8.09
CA TYR A 158 11.74 -7.61 7.82
C TYR A 158 11.68 -6.11 8.07
N SER A 159 11.24 -5.35 7.07
CA SER A 159 11.37 -3.90 7.03
C SER A 159 10.15 -3.21 6.44
N ILE A 160 10.16 -1.88 6.44
CA ILE A 160 9.15 -1.09 5.73
C ILE A 160 9.10 -1.37 4.22
N ALA A 161 10.18 -1.83 3.60
CA ALA A 161 10.17 -2.21 2.18
C ALA A 161 9.26 -3.42 1.94
N ASP A 162 9.24 -4.37 2.89
CA ASP A 162 8.38 -5.53 2.86
C ASP A 162 6.92 -5.16 3.07
N MET A 163 6.63 -4.33 4.08
CA MET A 163 5.28 -3.82 4.36
C MET A 163 4.73 -2.99 3.20
N ALA A 164 5.59 -2.24 2.50
CA ALA A 164 5.22 -1.49 1.32
C ALA A 164 4.85 -2.41 0.13
N SER A 165 5.60 -3.52 -0.04
CA SER A 165 5.50 -4.37 -1.22
C SER A 165 4.44 -5.46 -1.07
N TYR A 166 4.32 -6.07 0.10
CA TYR A 166 3.48 -7.25 0.33
C TYR A 166 2.01 -7.05 -0.09
N PRO A 167 1.32 -5.97 0.29
CA PRO A 167 -0.08 -5.78 -0.09
C PRO A 167 -0.31 -5.71 -1.60
N TRP A 168 0.71 -5.35 -2.38
CA TRP A 168 0.66 -5.29 -3.84
C TRP A 168 0.95 -6.64 -4.52
N ILE A 169 1.52 -7.62 -3.81
CA ILE A 169 1.72 -8.99 -4.30
C ILE A 169 0.53 -9.89 -3.97
N VAL A 170 -0.18 -9.63 -2.86
CA VAL A 170 -1.35 -10.43 -2.44
C VAL A 170 -2.36 -10.69 -3.57
N PRO A 171 -2.77 -9.70 -4.39
CA PRO A 171 -3.72 -9.92 -5.48
C PRO A 171 -3.06 -10.39 -6.80
N TYR A 172 -1.98 -11.20 -6.75
CA TYR A 172 -1.25 -11.66 -7.94
C TYR A 172 -2.15 -12.30 -9.02
N LYS A 173 -3.21 -13.02 -8.62
CA LYS A 173 -4.17 -13.62 -9.57
C LYS A 173 -4.91 -12.54 -10.37
N ASN A 174 -5.36 -11.48 -9.69
CA ASN A 174 -6.02 -10.32 -10.32
C ASN A 174 -5.06 -9.48 -11.17
N GLN A 175 -3.76 -9.75 -11.08
CA GLN A 175 -2.71 -9.13 -11.88
C GLN A 175 -2.28 -10.01 -13.06
N SER A 176 -2.98 -11.12 -13.31
CA SER A 176 -2.64 -12.12 -14.34
C SER A 176 -1.22 -12.68 -14.18
N GLN A 177 -0.77 -12.86 -12.93
CA GLN A 177 0.52 -13.46 -12.62
C GLN A 177 0.33 -14.89 -12.12
N ASN A 178 1.26 -15.78 -12.49
CA ASN A 178 1.41 -17.08 -11.86
C ASN A 178 2.48 -16.99 -10.77
N ILE A 179 2.11 -17.17 -9.51
CA ILE A 179 3.06 -17.05 -8.40
C ILE A 179 4.08 -18.19 -8.37
N ASP A 180 3.76 -19.34 -8.99
CA ASP A 180 4.65 -20.51 -9.03
C ASP A 180 5.88 -20.29 -9.94
N ASP A 181 5.83 -19.31 -10.85
CA ASP A 181 6.98 -18.90 -11.67
C ASP A 181 8.03 -18.13 -10.84
N PHE A 182 7.67 -17.72 -9.62
CA PHE A 182 8.49 -16.88 -8.74
C PHE A 182 8.68 -17.52 -7.35
N PRO A 183 9.44 -18.61 -7.22
CA PRO A 183 9.49 -19.42 -6.00
C PRO A 183 9.97 -18.66 -4.75
N HIS A 184 10.93 -17.74 -4.88
CA HIS A 184 11.44 -16.96 -3.74
C HIS A 184 10.44 -15.90 -3.29
N LEU A 185 9.74 -15.28 -4.25
CA LEU A 185 8.64 -14.36 -3.99
C LEU A 185 7.45 -15.09 -3.34
N LYS A 186 7.09 -16.28 -3.83
CA LYS A 186 6.05 -17.13 -3.24
C LYS A 186 6.37 -17.44 -1.78
N ARG A 187 7.60 -17.89 -1.49
CA ARG A 187 8.06 -18.14 -0.11
C ARG A 187 7.90 -16.90 0.76
N TRP A 188 8.41 -15.76 0.30
CA TRP A 188 8.31 -14.49 1.04
C TRP A 188 6.86 -14.05 1.29
N LEU A 189 5.98 -14.21 0.29
CA LEU A 189 4.55 -13.90 0.39
C LEU A 189 3.91 -14.74 1.51
N GLU A 190 4.14 -16.05 1.52
CA GLU A 190 3.57 -16.94 2.54
C GLU A 190 4.17 -16.68 3.93
N THR A 191 5.47 -16.38 4.02
CA THR A 191 6.11 -15.97 5.29
C THR A 191 5.43 -14.73 5.88
N ILE A 192 5.20 -13.68 5.09
CA ILE A 192 4.56 -12.46 5.61
C ILE A 192 3.07 -12.68 5.91
N ARG A 193 2.38 -13.49 5.09
CA ARG A 193 0.97 -13.86 5.31
C ARG A 193 0.77 -14.51 6.68
N GLY A 194 1.71 -15.36 7.11
CA GLY A 194 1.67 -16.05 8.40
C GLY A 194 1.98 -15.17 9.62
N ARG A 195 2.48 -13.94 9.44
CA ARG A 195 2.84 -13.08 10.58
C ARG A 195 1.59 -12.65 11.37
N PRO A 196 1.59 -12.76 12.71
CA PRO A 196 0.42 -12.40 13.52
C PRO A 196 -0.08 -10.96 13.30
N ALA A 197 0.84 -10.00 13.14
CA ALA A 197 0.48 -8.61 12.87
C ALA A 197 -0.16 -8.43 11.49
N THR A 198 0.31 -9.16 10.47
CA THR A 198 -0.31 -9.16 9.13
C THR A 198 -1.74 -9.70 9.21
N VAL A 199 -1.97 -10.79 9.94
CA VAL A 199 -3.33 -11.34 10.15
C VAL A 199 -4.25 -10.31 10.81
N ARG A 200 -3.81 -9.63 11.88
CA ARG A 200 -4.58 -8.57 12.53
C ARG A 200 -4.84 -7.38 11.60
N ALA A 201 -3.83 -6.94 10.85
CA ALA A 201 -3.95 -5.83 9.90
C ALA A 201 -4.99 -6.10 8.80
N TYR A 202 -5.07 -7.34 8.30
CA TYR A 202 -6.09 -7.75 7.32
C TYR A 202 -7.48 -7.97 7.94
N ALA A 203 -7.57 -8.31 9.23
CA ALA A 203 -8.85 -8.34 9.94
C ALA A 203 -9.50 -6.95 10.00
N LYS A 204 -8.70 -5.87 10.16
CA LYS A 204 -9.20 -4.48 10.12
C LYS A 204 -9.89 -4.10 8.82
N ALA A 205 -9.50 -4.67 7.68
CA ALA A 205 -10.21 -4.42 6.43
C ALA A 205 -11.66 -4.89 6.48
N LYS A 206 -11.94 -6.04 7.10
CA LYS A 206 -13.30 -6.58 7.23
C LYS A 206 -14.16 -5.73 8.19
N GLU A 207 -13.55 -5.19 9.24
CA GLU A 207 -14.22 -4.28 10.18
C GLU A 207 -14.63 -2.96 9.49
N VAL A 208 -13.78 -2.44 8.60
CA VAL A 208 -13.98 -1.11 7.96
C VAL A 208 -14.79 -1.18 6.68
N ASN A 209 -14.60 -2.22 5.87
CA ASN A 209 -15.29 -2.40 4.59
C ASN A 209 -16.04 -3.75 4.60
N PRO A 210 -17.36 -3.74 4.79
CA PRO A 210 -18.18 -4.95 4.76
C PRO A 210 -18.11 -5.72 3.43
N ASN A 211 -17.67 -5.07 2.35
CA ASN A 211 -17.55 -5.65 1.01
C ASN A 211 -16.09 -6.05 0.69
N PHE A 212 -15.20 -6.10 1.68
CA PHE A 212 -13.82 -6.50 1.46
C PHE A 212 -13.74 -7.91 0.83
N GLY A 213 -13.01 -8.02 -0.28
CA GLY A 213 -12.92 -9.26 -1.08
C GLY A 213 -13.91 -9.34 -2.24
N GLN A 214 -14.89 -8.44 -2.33
CA GLN A 214 -15.75 -8.28 -3.50
C GLN A 214 -15.10 -7.32 -4.53
N PRO A 215 -15.61 -7.25 -5.78
CA PRO A 215 -15.15 -6.27 -6.76
C PRO A 215 -15.17 -4.83 -6.20
N ALA A 216 -14.07 -4.11 -6.42
CA ALA A 216 -13.90 -2.75 -5.88
C ALA A 216 -14.87 -1.71 -6.47
N ILE A 217 -15.43 -1.99 -7.65
CA ILE A 217 -16.38 -1.13 -8.37
C ILE A 217 -17.63 -1.95 -8.65
N ARG A 218 -18.77 -1.41 -8.24
CA ARG A 218 -20.08 -2.06 -8.29
C ARG A 218 -21.12 -1.18 -8.97
N THR A 219 -20.90 0.13 -9.04
CA THR A 219 -21.77 1.07 -9.74
C THR A 219 -20.99 2.00 -10.67
N GLU A 220 -21.70 2.66 -11.60
CA GLU A 220 -21.10 3.64 -12.51
C GLU A 220 -20.69 4.92 -11.77
N GLU A 221 -21.40 5.28 -10.71
CA GLU A 221 -21.03 6.41 -9.82
C GLU A 221 -19.71 6.14 -9.11
N GLU A 222 -19.51 4.93 -8.55
CA GLU A 222 -18.24 4.53 -7.93
C GLU A 222 -17.09 4.62 -8.95
N ARG A 223 -17.33 4.18 -10.18
CA ARG A 223 -16.35 4.27 -11.29
C ARG A 223 -15.98 5.72 -11.58
N LYS A 224 -16.97 6.60 -11.73
CA LYS A 224 -16.75 8.01 -12.03
C LYS A 224 -15.94 8.70 -10.92
N LEU A 225 -16.22 8.37 -9.66
CA LEU A 225 -15.46 8.89 -8.51
C LEU A 225 -14.00 8.43 -8.49
N LEU A 226 -13.73 7.19 -8.92
CA LEU A 226 -12.38 6.62 -8.89
C LEU A 226 -11.52 6.98 -10.10
N PHE A 227 -12.11 7.09 -11.30
CA PHE A 227 -11.35 7.25 -12.55
C PHE A 227 -11.72 8.49 -13.38
N GLY A 228 -12.79 9.20 -13.05
CA GLY A 228 -13.21 10.43 -13.74
C GLY A 228 -12.56 11.71 -13.19
N GLN A 229 -11.45 11.58 -12.47
CA GLN A 229 -10.80 12.70 -11.78
C GLN A 229 -9.91 13.51 -12.75
N THR A 230 -9.95 14.83 -12.63
CA THR A 230 -9.09 15.78 -13.34
C THR A 230 -8.57 16.83 -12.37
N ALA A 231 -7.83 17.84 -12.86
CA ALA A 231 -7.41 18.97 -12.00
C ALA A 231 -8.59 19.65 -11.26
N ALA A 232 -9.83 19.51 -11.74
CA ALA A 232 -11.02 20.06 -11.10
C ALA A 232 -11.35 19.45 -9.72
N VAL A 233 -10.80 18.29 -9.37
CA VAL A 233 -11.00 17.69 -8.03
C VAL A 233 -9.95 18.12 -7.01
N VAL A 234 -8.90 18.81 -7.44
CA VAL A 234 -7.88 19.39 -6.56
C VAL A 234 -8.43 20.72 -6.02
N LYS A 235 -8.67 20.78 -4.72
CA LYS A 235 -9.21 21.95 -4.02
C LYS A 235 -8.26 22.40 -2.93
#